data_AF-A0A5A8EZ05-F1
#
_entry.id   AF-A0A5A8EZ05-F1
#
_cell.length_a   1.000
_cell.length_b   1.000
_cell.length_c   1.000
_cell.angle_alpha   90.00
_cell.angle_beta   90.00
_cell.angle_gamma   90.00
#
_symmetry.space_group_name_H-M   'P 1'
#
loop_
_entity.id
_entity.type
_entity.pdbx_description
1 polymer ?
#
loop_
_entity_poly.entity_id
_entity_poly.type
_entity_poly.pdbx_seq_one_letter_code
_entity_poly.pdbx_strand_id
1 'polypeptide(L)' 'MSDIIEGSSSEIINIYKKRKENNKYEILSEGNNYAFIGEKGFMSYQIIHITPPVGLIDYIDAMVLDLK' A
#
# COMPACT_ATOMS: atom_id res chain seq x y z
N MET A 1 9.74 3.88 -9.61
CA MET A 1 10.70 2.99 -8.93
C MET A 1 9.91 2.27 -7.87
N SER A 2 10.09 0.96 -7.70
CA SER A 2 9.31 0.17 -6.75
C SER A 2 10.21 -0.26 -5.58
N ASP A 3 9.79 0.07 -4.37
CA ASP A 3 10.45 -0.38 -3.14
C ASP A 3 9.58 -1.44 -2.47
N ILE A 4 10.20 -2.54 -2.07
CA ILE A 4 9.51 -3.67 -1.44
C ILE A 4 9.98 -3.79 0.01
N ILE A 5 9.02 -3.79 0.93
CA ILE A 5 9.25 -4.09 2.35
C ILE A 5 8.57 -5.41 2.68
N GLU A 6 9.37 -6.38 3.11
CA GLU A 6 8.90 -7.66 3.63
C GLU A 6 9.01 -7.69 5.16
N GLY A 7 8.06 -8.36 5.81
CA GLY A 7 8.05 -8.46 7.27
C GLY A 7 7.10 -9.53 7.78
N SER A 8 6.98 -9.61 9.10
CA SER A 8 6.00 -10.51 9.73
C SER A 8 4.58 -10.10 9.35
N SER A 9 3.69 -11.07 9.13
CA SER A 9 2.29 -10.77 8.77
C SER A 9 1.61 -9.84 9.79
N SER A 10 1.93 -10.00 11.09
CA SER A 10 1.40 -9.17 12.17
C SER A 10 1.81 -7.70 12.06
N GLU A 11 3.07 -7.45 11.70
CA GLU A 11 3.58 -6.09 11.51
C GLU A 11 2.96 -5.41 10.31
N ILE A 12 2.85 -6.13 9.19
CA ILE A 12 2.24 -5.63 7.95
C ILE A 12 0.75 -5.35 8.15
N ILE A 13 0.03 -6.19 8.90
CA ILE A 13 -1.37 -5.93 9.30
C ILE A 13 -1.48 -4.65 10.14
N ASN A 14 -0.54 -4.38 11.04
CA ASN A 14 -0.56 -3.16 11.84
C ASN A 14 -0.33 -1.91 10.98
N ILE A 15 0.56 -1.98 9.98
CA ILE A 15 0.77 -0.90 9.02
C ILE A 15 -0.51 -0.67 8.20
N TYR A 16 -1.14 -1.73 7.72
CA TYR A 16 -2.41 -1.64 7.00
C TYR A 16 -3.50 -0.91 7.82
N LYS A 17 -3.72 -1.33 9.08
CA LYS A 17 -4.71 -0.69 9.96
C LYS A 17 -4.44 0.79 10.17
N LYS A 18 -3.18 1.17 10.43
CA LYS A 18 -2.76 2.57 10.58
C LYS A 18 -3.03 3.41 9.32
N ARG A 19 -2.86 2.82 8.13
CA ARG A 19 -3.14 3.50 6.85
C ARG A 19 -4.64 3.65 6.60
N LYS A 20 -5.43 2.64 6.94
CA LYS A 20 -6.89 2.67 6.81
C LYS A 20 -7.53 3.76 7.65
N GLU A 21 -6.97 4.05 8.82
CA GLU A 21 -7.45 5.11 9.72
C GLU A 21 -6.93 6.52 9.35
N ASN A 22 -5.94 6.61 8.46
CA ASN A 22 -5.30 7.87 8.11
C ASN A 22 -5.97 8.52 6.89
N ASN A 23 -6.47 9.74 7.08
CA ASN A 23 -7.20 10.51 6.07
C ASN A 23 -6.39 10.87 4.81
N LYS A 24 -5.05 10.81 4.88
CA LYS A 24 -4.11 11.02 3.77
C LYS A 24 -4.25 9.94 2.69
N TYR A 25 -4.64 8.73 3.09
CA TYR A 25 -4.75 7.59 2.20
C TYR A 25 -6.21 7.31 1.84
N GLU A 26 -6.37 6.60 0.74
CA GLU A 26 -7.64 6.01 0.33
C GLU A 26 -7.44 4.55 -0.03
N ILE A 27 -8.42 3.71 0.32
CA ILE A 27 -8.44 2.31 -0.10
C ILE A 27 -9.08 2.27 -1.48
N LEU A 28 -8.28 1.93 -2.47
CA LEU A 28 -8.71 1.77 -3.87
C LEU A 28 -9.31 0.40 -4.12
N SER A 29 -8.77 -0.64 -3.46
CA SER A 29 -9.31 -2.00 -3.47
C SER A 29 -8.92 -2.74 -2.20
N GLU A 30 -9.77 -3.63 -1.71
CA GLU A 30 -9.50 -4.51 -0.56
C GLU A 30 -10.00 -5.91 -0.88
N GLY A 31 -9.16 -6.92 -0.63
CA GLY A 31 -9.50 -8.32 -0.71
C GLY A 31 -9.17 -9.06 0.59
N ASN A 32 -9.33 -10.38 0.58
CA ASN A 32 -9.16 -11.20 1.78
C ASN A 32 -7.74 -11.17 2.35
N ASN A 33 -6.74 -10.96 1.49
CA ASN A 33 -5.33 -11.03 1.84
C ASN A 33 -4.49 -9.92 1.20
N TYR A 34 -5.13 -8.91 0.61
CA TYR A 34 -4.44 -7.78 0.00
C TYR A 34 -5.24 -6.49 0.12
N ALA A 35 -4.55 -5.36 0.03
CA ALA A 35 -5.16 -4.05 -0.09
C ALA A 35 -4.36 -3.19 -1.07
N PHE A 36 -5.06 -2.43 -1.91
CA PHE A 36 -4.49 -1.41 -2.78
C PHE A 36 -4.85 -0.04 -2.22
N ILE A 37 -3.83 0.73 -1.87
CA ILE A 37 -3.96 2.00 -1.15
C ILE A 37 -3.34 3.10 -2.01
N GLY A 38 -4.09 4.17 -2.24
CA GLY A 38 -3.61 5.39 -2.91
C GLY A 38 -3.33 6.50 -1.90
N GLU A 39 -2.37 7.36 -2.20
CA GLU A 39 -2.21 8.64 -1.51
C GLU A 39 -3.03 9.73 -2.22
N LYS A 40 -3.92 10.39 -1.49
CA LYS A 40 -4.82 11.39 -2.09
C LYS A 40 -4.02 12.57 -2.65
N GLY A 41 -4.28 12.88 -3.92
CA GLY A 41 -3.61 13.98 -4.63
C GLY A 41 -2.25 13.61 -5.24
N PHE A 42 -1.82 12.36 -5.12
CA PHE A 42 -0.57 11.86 -5.70
C PHE A 42 -0.84 10.62 -6.56
N MET A 43 -0.03 10.40 -7.59
CA MET A 43 0.01 9.13 -8.33
C MET A 43 0.99 8.14 -7.66
N SER A 44 0.80 7.95 -6.35
CA SER A 44 1.58 6.99 -5.56
C SER A 44 0.64 5.95 -4.97
N TYR A 45 1.04 4.69 -5.10
CA TYR A 45 0.24 3.55 -4.71
C TYR A 45 1.03 2.61 -3.83
N GLN A 46 0.31 1.89 -2.99
CA GLN A 46 0.85 0.89 -2.10
C GLN A 46 0.02 -0.38 -2.22
N ILE A 47 0.68 -1.48 -2.55
CA ILE A 47 0.07 -2.80 -2.54
C ILE A 47 0.51 -3.48 -1.25
N ILE A 48 -0.44 -3.78 -0.38
CA ILE A 48 -0.20 -4.58 0.82
C ILE A 48 -0.68 -5.99 0.51
N HIS A 49 0.18 -7.00 0.70
CA HIS A 49 -0.17 -8.40 0.57
C HIS A 49 0.23 -9.16 1.84
N ILE A 50 -0.67 -9.98 2.37
CA ILE A 50 -0.44 -10.73 3.60
C ILE A 50 -0.57 -12.21 3.30
N THR A 51 0.45 -12.99 3.61
CA THR A 51 0.44 -14.46 3.47
C THR A 51 1.18 -15.06 4.64
N PRO A 52 0.47 -15.57 5.67
CA PRO A 52 1.09 -16.07 6.88
C PRO A 52 2.21 -17.08 6.57
N PRO A 53 3.39 -16.97 7.24
CA PRO A 53 3.69 -16.10 8.37
C PRO A 53 4.20 -14.70 8.00
N VAL A 54 4.23 -14.35 6.71
CA VAL A 54 4.86 -13.14 6.18
C VAL A 54 3.84 -12.15 5.59
N GLY A 55 4.31 -10.95 5.29
CA GLY A 55 3.60 -9.99 4.50
C GLY A 55 4.58 -9.10 3.73
N LEU A 56 4.02 -8.38 2.78
CA LEU A 56 4.76 -7.54 1.86
C LEU A 56 4.00 -6.23 1.64
N ILE A 57 4.76 -5.15 1.51
CA ILE A 57 4.27 -3.85 1.04
C ILE A 57 5.13 -3.46 -0.15
N ASP A 58 4.51 -3.32 -1.32
CA ASP A 58 5.13 -2.76 -2.52
C ASP A 58 4.69 -1.31 -2.67
N TYR A 59 5.65 -0.40 -2.78
CA TYR A 59 5.42 1.02 -3.04
C TYR A 59 5.64 1.28 -4.52
N ILE A 60 4.59 1.70 -5.21
CA ILE A 60 4.62 2.00 -6.63
C ILE A 60 4.42 3.49 -6.78
N ASP A 61 5.53 4.20 -6.99
CA ASP A 61 5.50 5.60 -7.39
C ASP A 61 5.44 5.69 -8.92
N ALA A 62 4.34 6.22 -9.44
CA ALA A 62 4.26 6.68 -10.82
C ALA A 62 4.66 8.16 -10.86
N MET A 63 5.68 8.47 -11.67
CA MET A 63 6.09 9.85 -11.91
C MET A 63 4.96 10.63 -12.60
N VAL A 64 4.93 11.94 -12.35
CA VAL A 64 4.02 12.89 -13.02
C VAL A 64 4.16 12.72 -14.53
N LEU A 65 3.05 12.37 -15.18
CA LEU A 65 2.94 12.51 -16.63
C LEU A 65 2.74 14.00 -16.92
N ASP A 66 3.78 14.69 -17.41
CA ASP A 66 3.65 16.04 -17.98
C ASP A 66 2.88 15.93 -19.30
N LEU A 67 1.55 15.99 -19.21
CA LEU A 67 0.63 16.04 -20.35
C LEU A 67 0.63 17.45 -20.93
N LYS A 68 1.72 17.81 -21.61
CA LYS A 68 1.72 18.95 -22.54
C LYS A 68 1.20 18.54 -23.91
#